data_AF-A0A1A2VQ25-F1
#
_entry.id   AF-A0A1A2VQ25-F1
#
_cell.length_a   1.000
_cell.length_b   1.000
_cell.length_c   1.000
_cell.angle_alpha   90.00
_cell.angle_beta   90.00
_cell.angle_gamma   90.00
#
_symmetry.space_group_name_H-M   'P 1'
#
loop_
_entity.id
_entity.type
_entity.pdbx_description
1 polymer ?
#
loop_
_entity_poly.entity_id
_entity_poly.type
_entity_poly.pdbx_seq_one_letter_code
_entity_poly.pdbx_strand_id
1 'polypeptide(L)'
;MLIRRATLLDGTTTDIRLGDHIDEMGDGLVAESGEGVLYAGGGTVLPGLHDHHVHVRSAASALDSFFVGPPGVSSKAELTQLLSNATPGPDGWIRAIGYHESVAGDLDRYALDAIVRSVPVRIQHRSGVLWILNSEALGRIGLSEHPDGRLRSADYGWSDLLQRRESDLAELSRRITATGVTGVTDATPDLDADDMVALVVAHRHGEFRPRPSFLAPGKVILHDDRLDLDALTDWIAGHHGAGRPVAVHCVTAAQLVVTIAALRAAGGHPQDRIEHAAVVPHDNVADLAELGVTVVTQPNLVAERGDHYLADVPAAEHPQLWRVASLVEATVPVALSTDMPFGHGDPWTAMRAAVYRTTPSGAVLSANECVSAREALTMFLGRPDRPAEPRTVAVGAPADLCVLSEPPATALAELDAGMVAATIIGGELVYFSM
;
A
#
# COMPACT_ATOMS: atom_id res chain seq x y z
N MET A 1 10.29 28.69 -0.91
CA MET A 1 11.57 27.93 -0.87
C MET A 1 12.08 27.82 -2.28
N LEU A 2 13.40 27.92 -2.49
CA LEU A 2 14.03 27.74 -3.79
C LEU A 2 14.82 26.42 -3.83
N ILE A 3 14.46 25.52 -4.74
CA ILE A 3 15.28 24.36 -5.11
C ILE A 3 16.20 24.77 -6.26
N ARG A 4 17.50 24.58 -6.11
CA ARG A 4 18.50 24.93 -7.13
C ARG A 4 19.13 23.72 -7.79
N ARG A 5 19.37 23.82 -9.10
CA ARG A 5 20.00 22.80 -9.94
C ARG A 5 19.28 21.45 -9.83
N ALA A 6 17.96 21.49 -9.90
CA ALA A 6 17.14 20.31 -10.05
C ALA A 6 17.33 19.72 -11.46
N THR A 7 17.25 18.41 -11.59
CA THR A 7 17.13 17.73 -12.89
C THR A 7 15.78 17.02 -12.94
N LEU A 8 14.97 17.30 -13.96
CA LEU A 8 13.71 16.60 -14.17
C LEU A 8 13.96 15.22 -14.80
N LEU A 9 12.97 14.34 -14.76
CA LEU A 9 13.10 12.96 -15.27
C LEU A 9 13.41 12.87 -16.77
N ASP A 10 13.15 13.93 -17.54
CA ASP A 10 13.51 14.05 -18.96
C ASP A 10 14.94 14.58 -19.20
N GLY A 11 15.68 14.90 -18.14
CA GLY A 11 17.03 15.44 -18.17
C GLY A 11 17.11 16.97 -18.13
N THR A 12 15.97 17.68 -18.14
CA THR A 12 15.94 19.15 -18.07
C THR A 12 16.49 19.63 -16.72
N THR A 13 17.53 20.47 -16.75
CA THR A 13 18.01 21.17 -15.55
C THR A 13 17.22 22.46 -15.34
N THR A 14 16.85 22.78 -14.10
CA THR A 14 16.13 24.01 -13.77
C THR A 14 16.27 24.36 -12.27
N ASP A 15 16.00 25.60 -11.90
CA ASP A 15 15.71 26.01 -10.51
C ASP A 15 14.18 26.11 -10.33
N ILE A 16 13.68 25.77 -9.15
CA ILE A 16 12.24 25.67 -8.86
C ILE A 16 11.92 26.46 -7.59
N ARG A 17 11.09 27.51 -7.71
CA ARG A 17 10.58 28.28 -6.58
C ARG A 17 9.21 27.74 -6.15
N LEU A 18 9.05 27.59 -4.84
CA LEU A 18 7.90 26.98 -4.19
C LEU A 18 7.23 27.96 -3.22
N GLY A 19 5.92 28.12 -3.39
CA GLY A 19 4.95 28.46 -2.35
C GLY A 19 4.14 27.20 -2.03
N ASP A 20 2.82 27.34 -1.83
CA ASP A 20 1.90 26.18 -1.74
C ASP A 20 1.85 25.40 -3.07
N HIS A 21 2.20 26.07 -4.16
CA HIS A 21 2.32 25.55 -5.51
C HIS A 21 3.72 25.87 -6.05
N ILE A 22 4.07 25.30 -7.20
CA ILE A 22 5.27 25.69 -7.93
C ILE A 22 4.99 27.06 -8.55
N ASP A 23 5.62 28.11 -8.01
CA ASP A 23 5.37 29.50 -8.40
C ASP A 23 6.16 29.89 -9.65
N GLU A 24 7.40 29.40 -9.76
CA GLU A 24 8.31 29.76 -10.85
C GLU A 24 9.30 28.61 -11.12
N MET A 25 9.65 28.43 -12.39
CA MET A 25 10.72 27.53 -12.84
C MET A 25 11.58 28.26 -13.87
N GLY A 26 12.90 28.13 -13.76
CA GLY A 26 13.81 28.78 -14.69
C GLY A 26 15.27 28.61 -14.29
N ASP A 27 16.17 29.00 -15.19
CA ASP A 27 17.60 28.93 -14.92
C ASP A 27 18.09 30.16 -14.17
N GLY A 28 18.86 29.95 -13.11
CA GLY A 28 19.55 31.03 -12.40
C GLY A 28 18.62 31.87 -11.54
N LEU A 29 17.55 31.28 -11.00
CA LEU A 29 16.69 31.94 -10.03
C LEU A 29 17.52 32.37 -8.81
N VAL A 30 17.34 33.62 -8.40
CA VAL A 30 18.05 34.21 -7.25
C VAL A 30 17.17 34.09 -6.03
N ALA A 31 17.71 33.55 -4.94
CA ALA A 31 17.00 33.42 -3.68
C ALA A 31 16.54 34.79 -3.15
N GLU A 32 15.29 34.88 -2.74
CA GLU A 32 14.74 36.08 -2.11
C GLU A 32 15.20 36.21 -0.65
N SER A 33 15.02 37.41 -0.07
CA SER A 33 15.39 37.63 1.33
C SER A 33 14.54 36.76 2.26
N GLY A 34 15.19 35.90 3.05
CA GLY A 34 14.50 34.96 3.95
C GLY A 34 14.01 33.68 3.29
N GLU A 35 14.21 33.50 1.98
CA GLU A 35 13.85 32.28 1.26
C GLU A 35 14.82 31.14 1.60
N GLY A 36 14.29 30.02 2.11
CA GLY A 36 15.07 28.80 2.29
C GLY A 36 15.53 28.24 0.94
N VAL A 37 16.79 27.81 0.85
CA VAL A 37 17.39 27.26 -0.38
C VAL A 37 17.77 25.81 -0.19
N LEU A 38 17.23 24.93 -1.02
CA LEU A 38 17.64 23.53 -1.14
C LEU A 38 18.49 23.37 -2.41
N TYR A 39 19.72 22.88 -2.28
CA TYR A 39 20.59 22.65 -3.43
C TYR A 39 20.51 21.19 -3.86
N ALA A 40 19.83 20.89 -4.97
CA ALA A 40 19.70 19.53 -5.50
C ALA A 40 20.98 19.05 -6.20
N GLY A 41 21.85 19.96 -6.64
CA GLY A 41 23.18 19.61 -7.16
C GLY A 41 23.19 18.74 -8.43
N GLY A 42 22.12 18.79 -9.22
CA GLY A 42 21.90 17.90 -10.37
C GLY A 42 21.04 16.67 -10.04
N GLY A 43 20.66 16.49 -8.77
CA GLY A 43 19.74 15.46 -8.31
C GLY A 43 18.34 15.58 -8.93
N THR A 44 17.66 14.44 -8.99
CA THR A 44 16.37 14.34 -9.67
C THR A 44 15.26 14.98 -8.83
N VAL A 45 14.40 15.79 -9.45
CA VAL A 45 13.16 16.27 -8.82
C VAL A 45 11.95 15.69 -9.54
N LEU A 46 11.08 15.05 -8.76
CA LEU A 46 9.86 14.39 -9.19
C LEU A 46 8.65 15.06 -8.53
N PRO A 47 7.44 14.92 -9.10
CA PRO A 47 6.24 14.99 -8.29
C PRO A 47 6.41 14.02 -7.11
N GLY A 48 5.98 14.42 -5.92
CA GLY A 48 6.06 13.55 -4.75
C GLY A 48 5.30 12.24 -4.99
N LEU A 49 5.87 11.12 -4.55
CA LEU A 49 5.26 9.81 -4.80
C LEU A 49 3.89 9.72 -4.12
N HIS A 50 2.96 9.00 -4.74
CA HIS A 50 1.64 8.72 -4.18
C HIS A 50 1.46 7.21 -4.05
N ASP A 51 1.25 6.73 -2.83
CA ASP A 51 0.92 5.32 -2.62
C ASP A 51 -0.59 5.11 -2.80
N HIS A 52 -0.97 4.48 -3.90
CA HIS A 52 -2.37 4.43 -4.35
C HIS A 52 -3.25 3.42 -3.58
N HIS A 53 -2.68 2.63 -2.68
CA HIS A 53 -3.42 1.67 -1.85
C HIS A 53 -2.63 1.37 -0.57
N VAL A 54 -3.11 1.91 0.55
CA VAL A 54 -2.56 1.63 1.89
C VAL A 54 -3.68 1.49 2.91
N HIS A 55 -3.35 1.02 4.10
CA HIS A 55 -4.22 1.00 5.26
C HIS A 55 -3.56 1.78 6.40
N VAL A 56 -3.78 3.10 6.46
CA VAL A 56 -2.96 4.02 7.29
C VAL A 56 -3.03 3.67 8.77
N ARG A 57 -4.23 3.44 9.31
CA ARG A 57 -4.39 3.08 10.73
C ARG A 57 -3.83 1.69 11.03
N SER A 58 -4.04 0.73 10.14
CA SER A 58 -3.45 -0.61 10.27
C SER A 58 -1.92 -0.53 10.25
N ALA A 59 -1.36 0.29 9.36
CA ALA A 59 0.08 0.52 9.26
C ALA A 59 0.66 1.18 10.51
N ALA A 60 -0.03 2.17 11.06
CA ALA A 60 0.39 2.80 12.31
C ALA A 60 0.32 1.80 13.48
N SER A 61 -0.73 0.97 13.56
CA SER A 61 -0.82 -0.10 14.56
C SER A 61 0.24 -1.21 14.36
N ALA A 62 0.71 -1.42 13.13
CA ALA A 62 1.73 -2.42 12.80
C ALA A 62 3.11 -2.03 13.37
N LEU A 63 3.39 -0.73 13.52
CA LEU A 63 4.65 -0.24 14.10
C LEU A 63 4.87 -0.70 15.55
N ASP A 64 3.77 -0.94 16.26
CA ASP A 64 3.75 -1.42 17.65
C ASP A 64 3.60 -2.95 17.77
N SER A 65 3.73 -3.67 16.66
CA SER A 65 3.51 -5.12 16.59
C SER A 65 4.78 -5.86 16.17
N PHE A 66 4.98 -7.05 16.72
CA PHE A 66 6.03 -7.93 16.24
C PHE A 66 5.64 -8.53 14.88
N PHE A 67 6.56 -8.53 13.93
CA PHE A 67 6.37 -9.27 12.68
C PHE A 67 6.74 -10.73 12.89
N VAL A 68 5.79 -11.64 12.67
CA VAL A 68 5.92 -13.08 12.97
C VAL A 68 5.75 -13.98 11.74
N GLY A 69 5.94 -13.40 10.55
CA GLY A 69 5.89 -14.11 9.28
C GLY A 69 7.23 -14.17 8.53
N PRO A 70 7.28 -14.96 7.44
CA PRO A 70 8.45 -14.99 6.57
C PRO A 70 8.70 -13.64 5.89
N PRO A 71 9.96 -13.30 5.55
CA PRO A 71 11.17 -14.10 5.80
C PRO A 71 11.73 -13.95 7.23
N GLY A 72 11.24 -13.00 8.03
CA GLY A 72 11.80 -12.70 9.36
C GLY A 72 11.61 -13.82 10.40
N VAL A 73 10.47 -14.50 10.35
CA VAL A 73 10.16 -15.70 11.15
C VAL A 73 9.69 -16.78 10.19
N SER A 74 10.42 -17.88 10.13
CA SER A 74 10.23 -18.96 9.14
C SER A 74 9.94 -20.32 9.76
N SER A 75 10.01 -20.42 11.09
CA SER A 75 9.79 -21.68 11.81
C SER A 75 9.05 -21.51 13.14
N LYS A 76 8.39 -22.59 13.57
CA LYS A 76 7.72 -22.65 14.88
C LYS A 76 8.66 -22.37 16.06
N ALA A 77 9.93 -22.76 15.94
CA ALA A 77 10.93 -22.52 16.97
C ALA A 77 11.25 -21.01 17.09
N GLU A 78 11.44 -20.33 15.97
CA GLU A 78 11.66 -18.87 15.93
C GLU A 78 10.43 -18.11 16.45
N LEU A 79 9.22 -18.52 16.04
CA LEU A 79 7.97 -17.95 16.54
C LEU A 79 7.87 -18.10 18.07
N THR A 80 8.14 -19.31 18.57
CA THR A 80 8.11 -19.62 20.01
C THR A 80 9.11 -18.74 20.76
N GLN A 81 10.34 -18.65 20.26
CA GLN A 81 11.40 -17.84 20.87
C GLN A 81 11.04 -16.35 20.89
N LEU A 82 10.52 -15.82 19.78
CA LEU A 82 10.11 -14.42 19.68
C LEU A 82 9.00 -14.11 20.69
N LEU A 83 7.91 -14.88 20.68
CA LEU A 83 6.76 -14.64 21.55
C LEU A 83 7.10 -14.85 23.03
N SER A 84 7.95 -15.82 23.37
CA SER A 84 8.36 -16.08 24.76
C SER A 84 9.22 -14.95 25.36
N ASN A 85 9.98 -14.26 24.51
CA ASN A 85 10.83 -13.12 24.91
C ASN A 85 10.17 -11.76 24.68
N ALA A 86 8.97 -11.73 24.07
CA ALA A 86 8.28 -10.50 23.76
C ALA A 86 7.94 -9.76 25.05
N THR A 87 8.36 -8.48 25.13
CA THR A 87 7.90 -7.60 26.20
C THR A 87 6.52 -7.08 25.82
N PRO A 88 5.50 -7.24 26.69
CA PRO A 88 4.16 -6.71 26.40
C PRO A 88 4.19 -5.19 26.26
N GLY A 89 3.31 -4.64 25.43
CA GLY A 89 3.13 -3.21 25.28
C GLY A 89 2.60 -2.55 26.57
N PRO A 90 2.47 -1.20 26.59
CA PRO A 90 1.98 -0.46 27.76
C PRO A 90 0.59 -0.89 28.26
N ASP A 91 -0.22 -1.48 27.38
CA ASP A 91 -1.55 -2.04 27.66
C ASP A 91 -1.49 -3.49 28.20
N GLY A 92 -0.30 -4.05 28.33
CA GLY A 92 -0.05 -5.43 28.76
C GLY A 92 -0.28 -6.48 27.69
N TRP A 93 -0.41 -6.10 26.41
CA TRP A 93 -0.60 -7.04 25.29
C TRP A 93 0.67 -7.34 24.53
N ILE A 94 0.82 -8.60 24.09
CA ILE A 94 1.72 -8.95 23.00
C ILE A 94 0.91 -8.91 21.71
N ARG A 95 1.30 -8.02 20.80
CA ARG A 95 0.64 -7.82 19.51
C ARG A 95 1.60 -8.27 18.41
N ALA A 96 1.14 -9.16 17.55
CA ALA A 96 1.93 -9.69 16.44
C ALA A 96 1.13 -9.67 15.14
N ILE A 97 1.82 -9.56 14.01
CA ILE A 97 1.22 -9.47 12.67
C ILE A 97 2.05 -10.26 11.65
N GLY A 98 1.47 -10.46 10.46
CA GLY A 98 2.17 -11.07 9.33
C GLY A 98 2.26 -12.59 9.39
N TYR A 99 1.55 -13.26 10.29
CA TYR A 99 1.61 -14.71 10.41
C TYR A 99 1.23 -15.43 9.10
N HIS A 100 1.86 -16.57 8.85
CA HIS A 100 1.54 -17.48 7.75
C HIS A 100 1.69 -18.92 8.22
N GLU A 101 0.86 -19.83 7.71
CA GLU A 101 0.81 -21.24 8.11
C GLU A 101 2.12 -21.98 7.85
N SER A 102 2.97 -21.51 6.92
CA SER A 102 4.30 -22.10 6.70
C SER A 102 5.23 -22.01 7.92
N VAL A 103 4.96 -21.11 8.87
CA VAL A 103 5.76 -20.93 10.09
C VAL A 103 5.47 -22.04 11.10
N ALA A 104 4.19 -22.26 11.44
CA ALA A 104 3.80 -23.15 12.54
C ALA A 104 2.49 -23.95 12.30
N GLY A 105 1.95 -23.97 11.08
CA GLY A 105 0.69 -24.62 10.72
C GLY A 105 -0.53 -23.81 11.14
N ASP A 106 -1.66 -24.48 11.35
CA ASP A 106 -2.86 -23.82 11.89
C ASP A 106 -2.69 -23.52 13.38
N LEU A 107 -2.44 -22.25 13.71
CA LEU A 107 -2.40 -21.79 15.10
C LEU A 107 -3.81 -21.64 15.67
N ASP A 108 -3.96 -22.02 16.93
CA ASP A 108 -5.15 -21.81 17.74
C ASP A 108 -4.76 -21.28 19.13
N ARG A 109 -5.76 -21.01 19.97
CA ARG A 109 -5.57 -20.54 21.34
C ARG A 109 -4.70 -21.48 22.17
N TYR A 110 -4.79 -22.79 21.96
CA TYR A 110 -4.07 -23.80 22.76
C TYR A 110 -2.58 -23.83 22.39
N ALA A 111 -2.27 -23.68 21.10
CA ALA A 111 -0.92 -23.53 20.61
C ALA A 111 -0.26 -22.25 21.17
N LEU A 112 -1.00 -21.14 21.23
CA LEU A 112 -0.50 -19.90 21.84
C LEU A 112 -0.35 -20.01 23.36
N ASP A 113 -1.30 -20.64 24.05
CA ASP A 113 -1.24 -20.88 25.49
C ASP A 113 -0.02 -21.73 25.90
N ALA A 114 0.43 -22.62 25.01
CA ALA A 114 1.64 -23.41 25.23
C ALA A 114 2.94 -22.59 25.15
N ILE A 115 2.91 -21.43 24.48
CA ILE A 115 4.04 -20.50 24.35
C ILE A 115 3.96 -19.41 25.43
N VAL A 116 2.83 -18.70 25.50
CA VAL A 116 2.55 -17.62 26.45
C VAL A 116 1.14 -17.79 27.00
N ARG A 117 1.02 -18.24 28.26
CA ARG A 117 -0.28 -18.48 28.91
C ARG A 117 -0.85 -17.25 29.62
N SER A 118 -0.03 -16.53 30.38
CA SER A 118 -0.49 -15.53 31.36
C SER A 118 -0.52 -14.09 30.86
N VAL A 119 -0.10 -13.86 29.62
CA VAL A 119 -0.12 -12.56 28.96
C VAL A 119 -1.03 -12.66 27.74
N PRO A 120 -1.93 -11.70 27.50
CA PRO A 120 -2.79 -11.74 26.32
C PRO A 120 -1.96 -11.57 25.05
N VAL A 121 -2.13 -12.51 24.12
CA VAL A 121 -1.48 -12.51 22.81
C VAL A 121 -2.54 -12.41 21.73
N ARG A 122 -2.33 -11.52 20.77
CA ARG A 122 -3.06 -11.52 19.49
C ARG A 122 -2.07 -11.58 18.33
N ILE A 123 -2.38 -12.40 17.34
CA ILE A 123 -1.60 -12.52 16.10
C ILE A 123 -2.54 -12.28 14.92
N GLN A 124 -2.19 -11.35 14.04
CA GLN A 124 -2.86 -11.18 12.75
C GLN A 124 -2.17 -12.01 11.68
N HIS A 125 -2.96 -12.78 10.92
CA HIS A 125 -2.50 -13.43 9.70
C HIS A 125 -2.18 -12.39 8.62
N ARG A 126 -1.19 -12.66 7.77
CA ARG A 126 -0.74 -11.72 6.71
C ARG A 126 -1.81 -11.34 5.69
N SER A 127 -2.91 -12.09 5.62
CA SER A 127 -4.08 -11.74 4.78
C SER A 127 -4.94 -10.63 5.37
N GLY A 128 -4.74 -10.25 6.64
CA GLY A 128 -5.58 -9.30 7.36
C GLY A 128 -6.95 -9.85 7.81
N VAL A 129 -7.37 -10.99 7.26
CA VAL A 129 -8.71 -11.59 7.47
C VAL A 129 -8.80 -12.42 8.74
N LEU A 130 -7.72 -13.08 9.16
CA LEU A 130 -7.72 -14.00 10.29
C LEU A 130 -6.90 -13.43 11.46
N TRP A 131 -7.45 -13.56 12.67
CA TRP A 131 -6.80 -13.25 13.93
C TRP A 131 -6.79 -14.49 14.83
N ILE A 132 -5.68 -14.69 15.54
CA ILE A 132 -5.50 -15.79 16.50
C ILE A 132 -5.20 -15.21 17.87
N LEU A 133 -6.03 -15.53 18.86
CA LEU A 133 -5.91 -15.06 20.24
C LEU A 133 -5.70 -16.25 21.18
N ASN A 134 -4.87 -16.05 22.21
CA ASN A 134 -4.72 -17.04 23.29
C ASN A 134 -5.87 -16.95 24.32
N SER A 135 -5.94 -17.88 25.27
CA SER A 135 -7.05 -17.93 26.23
C SER A 135 -7.11 -16.69 27.14
N GLU A 136 -5.97 -16.12 27.53
CA GLU A 136 -5.92 -14.88 28.31
C GLU A 136 -6.47 -13.69 27.51
N ALA A 137 -6.10 -13.56 26.23
CA ALA A 137 -6.64 -12.53 25.35
C ALA A 137 -8.16 -12.65 25.16
N LEU A 138 -8.65 -13.86 24.93
CA LEU A 138 -10.08 -14.14 24.82
C LEU A 138 -10.83 -13.77 26.11
N GLY A 139 -10.28 -14.10 27.27
CA GLY A 139 -10.84 -13.70 28.56
C GLY A 139 -10.98 -12.18 28.70
N ARG A 140 -9.96 -11.41 28.28
CA ARG A 140 -9.98 -9.94 28.35
C ARG A 140 -11.02 -9.28 27.46
N ILE A 141 -11.38 -9.91 26.35
CA ILE A 141 -12.43 -9.40 25.45
C ILE A 141 -13.79 -10.07 25.68
N GLY A 142 -13.96 -10.83 26.77
CA GLY A 142 -15.25 -11.44 27.13
C GLY A 142 -15.64 -12.65 26.27
N LEU A 143 -14.68 -13.29 25.60
CA LEU A 143 -14.88 -14.45 24.71
C LEU A 143 -14.19 -15.72 25.24
N SER A 144 -14.19 -15.95 26.56
CA SER A 144 -13.50 -17.10 27.20
C SER A 144 -13.91 -18.46 26.64
N GLU A 145 -15.18 -18.58 26.22
CA GLU A 145 -15.76 -19.81 25.68
C GLU A 145 -15.48 -20.01 24.18
N HIS A 146 -14.73 -19.12 23.51
CA HIS A 146 -14.43 -19.27 22.09
C HIS A 146 -13.61 -20.55 21.85
N PRO A 147 -14.03 -21.46 20.96
CA PRO A 147 -13.51 -22.83 20.92
C PRO A 147 -12.01 -22.94 20.66
N ASP A 148 -11.48 -22.09 19.78
CA ASP A 148 -10.11 -22.20 19.23
C ASP A 148 -9.37 -20.84 19.16
N GLY A 149 -9.98 -19.75 19.61
CA GLY A 149 -9.44 -18.38 19.48
C GLY A 149 -9.17 -17.86 18.06
N ARG A 150 -9.73 -18.48 17.01
CA ARG A 150 -9.59 -18.01 15.62
C ARG A 150 -10.78 -17.13 15.22
N LEU A 151 -10.53 -15.85 14.99
CA LEU A 151 -11.55 -14.82 14.75
C LEU A 151 -11.37 -14.22 13.35
N ARG A 152 -12.46 -14.03 12.60
CA ARG A 152 -12.42 -13.39 11.27
C ARG A 152 -12.69 -11.89 11.37
N SER A 153 -11.99 -11.10 10.55
CA SER A 153 -12.16 -9.64 10.51
C SER A 153 -13.58 -9.19 10.15
N ALA A 154 -14.30 -9.99 9.36
CA ALA A 154 -15.69 -9.72 8.99
C ALA A 154 -16.70 -9.90 10.15
N ASP A 155 -16.28 -10.52 11.26
CA ASP A 155 -17.14 -10.72 12.43
C ASP A 155 -17.00 -9.52 13.39
N TYR A 156 -17.68 -8.41 13.09
CA TYR A 156 -17.49 -7.12 13.78
C TYR A 156 -17.69 -7.13 15.30
N GLY A 157 -18.32 -8.16 15.87
CA GLY A 157 -18.64 -8.24 17.29
C GLY A 157 -17.41 -8.31 18.23
N TRP A 158 -16.26 -8.79 17.75
CA TRP A 158 -15.06 -8.94 18.60
C TRP A 158 -14.03 -7.83 18.40
N SER A 159 -13.98 -7.20 17.22
CA SER A 159 -13.00 -6.15 16.92
C SER A 159 -13.20 -4.89 17.76
N ASP A 160 -14.45 -4.54 18.08
CA ASP A 160 -14.77 -3.41 18.94
C ASP A 160 -14.45 -3.65 20.42
N LEU A 161 -14.34 -4.93 20.81
CA LEU A 161 -13.97 -5.32 22.18
C LEU A 161 -12.45 -5.27 22.41
N LEU A 162 -11.65 -5.22 21.33
CA LEU A 162 -10.23 -4.96 21.45
C LEU A 162 -10.00 -3.48 21.79
N GLN A 163 -9.19 -3.25 22.83
CA GLN A 163 -8.70 -1.91 23.12
C GLN A 163 -7.94 -1.35 21.91
N ARG A 164 -8.54 -0.33 21.27
CA ARG A 164 -7.90 0.49 20.25
C ARG A 164 -6.80 1.30 20.94
N ARG A 165 -5.59 1.24 20.38
CA ARG A 165 -4.46 2.03 20.87
C ARG A 165 -4.37 3.31 20.05
N GLU A 166 -4.00 4.42 20.68
CA GLU A 166 -3.50 5.58 19.93
C GLU A 166 -2.32 5.11 19.09
N SER A 167 -2.48 5.21 17.77
CA SER A 167 -1.49 4.75 16.82
C SER A 167 -0.49 5.88 16.57
N ASP A 168 0.81 5.59 16.51
CA ASP A 168 1.84 6.61 16.27
C ASP A 168 1.84 7.04 14.79
N LEU A 169 0.85 7.86 14.42
CA LEU A 169 0.73 8.42 13.07
C LEU A 169 1.91 9.31 12.72
N ALA A 170 2.56 9.93 13.71
CA ALA A 170 3.75 10.75 13.50
C ALA A 170 4.96 9.91 13.09
N GLU A 171 5.20 8.76 13.73
CA GLU A 171 6.24 7.82 13.32
C GLU A 171 5.95 7.21 11.95
N LEU A 172 4.69 6.79 11.71
CA LEU A 172 4.31 6.31 10.39
C LEU A 172 4.56 7.38 9.32
N SER A 173 4.12 8.61 9.59
CA SER A 173 4.33 9.76 8.70
C SER A 173 5.80 9.96 8.39
N ARG A 174 6.69 9.93 9.39
CA ARG A 174 8.14 10.08 9.18
C ARG A 174 8.67 9.01 8.24
N ARG A 175 8.31 7.74 8.45
CA ARG A 175 8.75 6.62 7.61
C ARG A 175 8.27 6.75 6.17
N ILE A 176 7.00 7.11 5.96
CA ILE A 176 6.43 7.33 4.63
C ILE A 176 7.12 8.52 3.94
N THR A 177 7.29 9.65 4.62
CA THR A 177 7.94 10.82 4.01
C THR A 177 9.41 10.58 3.71
N ALA A 178 10.09 9.69 4.44
CA ALA A 178 11.48 9.33 4.16
C ALA A 178 11.66 8.59 2.83
N THR A 179 10.60 8.01 2.27
CA THR A 179 10.63 7.34 0.96
C THR A 179 10.16 8.25 -0.19
N GLY A 180 9.98 9.56 0.04
CA GLY A 180 9.58 10.50 -1.01
C GLY A 180 8.08 10.56 -1.25
N VAL A 181 7.27 9.88 -0.43
CA VAL A 181 5.81 9.86 -0.53
C VAL A 181 5.22 11.13 0.07
N THR A 182 4.39 11.80 -0.72
CA THR A 182 3.67 13.04 -0.34
C THR A 182 2.17 12.85 -0.25
N GLY A 183 1.64 11.75 -0.77
CA GLY A 183 0.22 11.42 -0.74
C GLY A 183 -0.03 9.92 -0.60
N VAL A 184 -1.16 9.56 0.00
CA VAL A 184 -1.59 8.17 0.15
C VAL A 184 -3.08 8.05 -0.12
N THR A 185 -3.51 6.89 -0.62
CA THR A 185 -4.93 6.53 -0.74
C THR A 185 -5.24 5.39 0.24
N ASP A 186 -6.01 5.69 1.28
CA ASP A 186 -6.49 4.69 2.22
C ASP A 186 -7.58 3.82 1.59
N ALA A 187 -7.34 2.51 1.61
CA ALA A 187 -8.13 1.48 0.96
C ALA A 187 -8.91 0.62 1.95
N THR A 188 -9.10 1.09 3.19
CA THR A 188 -9.90 0.40 4.20
C THR A 188 -11.39 0.44 3.80
N PRO A 189 -12.06 -0.72 3.62
CA PRO A 189 -13.43 -0.78 3.08
C PRO A 189 -14.46 -0.07 3.96
N ASP A 190 -14.42 -0.34 5.26
CA ASP A 190 -15.41 0.13 6.23
C ASP A 190 -14.90 1.36 7.01
N LEU A 191 -14.06 2.19 6.39
CA LEU A 191 -13.55 3.39 7.04
C LEU A 191 -14.68 4.39 7.25
N ASP A 192 -15.03 4.64 8.51
CA ASP A 192 -16.13 5.53 8.84
C ASP A 192 -15.76 7.02 8.66
N ALA A 193 -16.77 7.88 8.69
CA ALA A 193 -16.59 9.31 8.48
C ALA A 193 -15.74 9.98 9.57
N ASP A 194 -15.84 9.51 10.82
CA ASP A 194 -15.10 10.07 11.94
C ASP A 194 -13.61 9.72 11.82
N ASP A 195 -13.31 8.50 11.39
CA ASP A 195 -11.95 8.02 11.11
C ASP A 195 -11.31 8.78 9.95
N MET A 196 -12.05 9.01 8.86
CA MET A 196 -11.60 9.85 7.74
C MET A 196 -11.32 11.28 8.18
N VAL A 197 -12.24 11.89 8.93
CA VAL A 197 -12.08 13.25 9.47
C VAL A 197 -10.87 13.31 10.38
N ALA A 198 -10.66 12.32 11.25
CA ALA A 198 -9.52 12.27 12.16
C ALA A 198 -8.18 12.20 11.40
N LEU A 199 -8.09 11.45 10.30
CA LEU A 199 -6.89 11.44 9.45
C LEU A 199 -6.66 12.79 8.75
N VAL A 200 -7.71 13.44 8.25
CA VAL A 200 -7.62 14.78 7.67
C VAL A 200 -7.19 15.82 8.71
N VAL A 201 -7.69 15.71 9.94
CA VAL A 201 -7.32 16.58 11.08
C VAL A 201 -5.86 16.35 11.46
N ALA A 202 -5.42 15.10 11.58
CA ALA A 202 -4.01 14.75 11.83
C ALA A 202 -3.08 15.34 10.75
N HIS A 203 -3.52 15.33 9.49
CA HIS A 203 -2.78 15.97 8.39
C HIS A 203 -2.69 17.49 8.56
N ARG A 204 -3.81 18.16 8.83
CA ARG A 204 -3.86 19.61 9.02
C ARG A 204 -3.02 20.08 10.22
N HIS A 205 -2.89 19.26 11.25
CA HIS A 205 -2.05 19.54 12.42
C HIS A 205 -0.59 19.12 12.25
N GLY A 206 -0.22 18.50 11.11
CA GLY A 206 1.14 18.08 10.83
C GLY A 206 1.60 16.83 11.58
N GLU A 207 0.68 16.12 12.24
CA GLU A 207 0.93 14.80 12.83
C GLU A 207 1.10 13.75 11.73
N PHE A 208 0.26 13.79 10.69
CA PHE A 208 0.36 12.94 9.50
C PHE A 208 0.63 13.76 8.24
N ARG A 209 1.89 13.89 7.84
CA ARG A 209 2.31 14.80 6.75
C ARG A 209 1.79 14.42 5.35
N PRO A 210 1.79 13.15 4.90
CA PRO A 210 1.25 12.80 3.58
C PRO A 210 -0.22 13.20 3.44
N ARG A 211 -0.62 13.63 2.24
CA ARG A 211 -2.02 13.97 1.94
C ARG A 211 -2.88 12.71 1.88
N PRO A 212 -3.87 12.53 2.76
CA PRO A 212 -4.75 11.37 2.70
C PRO A 212 -5.83 11.55 1.63
N SER A 213 -6.12 10.48 0.90
CA SER A 213 -7.31 10.28 0.07
C SER A 213 -7.97 8.96 0.48
N PHE A 214 -9.24 8.75 0.16
CA PHE A 214 -10.01 7.62 0.68
C PHE A 214 -10.79 6.93 -0.43
N LEU A 215 -10.83 5.59 -0.40
CA LEU A 215 -11.69 4.79 -1.27
C LEU A 215 -13.07 4.53 -0.63
N ALA A 216 -13.18 4.57 0.70
CA ALA A 216 -14.45 4.51 1.40
C ALA A 216 -15.35 5.73 1.05
N PRO A 217 -16.68 5.56 0.98
CA PRO A 217 -17.45 4.34 1.20
C PRO A 217 -17.56 3.43 -0.04
N GLY A 218 -16.85 3.75 -1.13
CA GLY A 218 -16.90 3.02 -2.40
C GLY A 218 -15.94 1.83 -2.47
N LYS A 219 -15.38 1.36 -1.35
CA LYS A 219 -14.43 0.23 -1.32
C LYS A 219 -15.13 -1.03 -0.81
N VAL A 220 -14.92 -2.16 -1.48
CA VAL A 220 -15.44 -3.46 -1.07
C VAL A 220 -14.38 -4.56 -1.15
N ILE A 221 -14.50 -5.55 -0.26
CA ILE A 221 -13.72 -6.79 -0.29
C ILE A 221 -14.62 -7.95 -0.69
N LEU A 222 -14.23 -8.67 -1.74
CA LEU A 222 -14.91 -9.88 -2.17
C LEU A 222 -14.33 -11.09 -1.45
N HIS A 223 -15.20 -12.07 -1.18
CA HIS A 223 -14.83 -13.35 -0.59
C HIS A 223 -15.31 -14.49 -1.50
N ASP A 224 -14.41 -15.40 -1.84
CA ASP A 224 -14.69 -16.48 -2.80
C ASP A 224 -15.87 -17.38 -2.40
N ASP A 225 -16.07 -17.59 -1.09
CA ASP A 225 -17.16 -18.40 -0.54
C ASP A 225 -18.51 -17.68 -0.51
N ARG A 226 -18.55 -16.39 -0.90
CA ARG A 226 -19.74 -15.52 -0.84
C ARG A 226 -19.87 -14.61 -2.07
N LEU A 227 -19.30 -15.00 -3.21
CA LEU A 227 -19.45 -14.24 -4.45
C LEU A 227 -20.91 -14.20 -4.89
N ASP A 228 -21.43 -12.99 -5.05
CA ASP A 228 -22.79 -12.71 -5.49
C ASP A 228 -22.75 -11.60 -6.54
N LEU A 229 -22.99 -11.99 -7.80
CA LEU A 229 -22.93 -11.07 -8.94
C LEU A 229 -24.04 -10.01 -8.85
N ASP A 230 -25.27 -10.42 -8.57
CA ASP A 230 -26.42 -9.51 -8.56
C ASP A 230 -26.28 -8.48 -7.44
N ALA A 231 -25.88 -8.93 -6.23
CA ALA A 231 -25.63 -8.03 -5.12
C ALA A 231 -24.49 -7.05 -5.40
N LEU A 232 -23.40 -7.50 -6.05
CA LEU A 232 -22.30 -6.61 -6.43
C LEU A 232 -22.75 -5.61 -7.50
N THR A 233 -23.49 -6.03 -8.51
CA THR A 233 -24.03 -5.14 -9.55
C THR A 233 -24.95 -4.07 -8.96
N ASP A 234 -25.87 -4.45 -8.08
CA ASP A 234 -26.78 -3.51 -7.42
C ASP A 234 -26.02 -2.51 -6.55
N TRP A 235 -24.98 -2.97 -5.84
CA TRP A 235 -24.12 -2.11 -5.03
C TRP A 235 -23.34 -1.11 -5.89
N ILE A 236 -22.76 -1.55 -7.01
CA ILE A 236 -22.05 -0.69 -7.97
C ILE A 236 -23.01 0.35 -8.55
N ALA A 237 -24.17 -0.09 -9.07
CA ALA A 237 -25.17 0.80 -9.64
C ALA A 237 -25.69 1.84 -8.62
N GLY A 238 -25.82 1.45 -7.35
CA GLY A 238 -26.17 2.35 -6.25
C GLY A 238 -25.15 3.46 -6.02
N HIS A 239 -23.85 3.13 -5.99
CA HIS A 239 -22.77 4.13 -5.86
C HIS A 239 -22.69 5.04 -7.08
N HIS A 240 -22.77 4.47 -8.29
CA HIS A 240 -22.75 5.24 -9.53
C HIS A 240 -23.96 6.18 -9.63
N GLY A 241 -25.14 5.74 -9.21
CA GLY A 241 -26.34 6.57 -9.11
C GLY A 241 -26.20 7.76 -8.15
N ALA A 242 -25.30 7.66 -7.17
CA ALA A 242 -24.92 8.74 -6.27
C ALA A 242 -23.69 9.56 -6.75
N GLY A 243 -23.19 9.28 -7.97
CA GLY A 243 -22.00 9.91 -8.54
C GLY A 243 -20.69 9.54 -7.84
N ARG A 244 -20.61 8.35 -7.23
CA ARG A 244 -19.44 7.87 -6.50
C ARG A 244 -18.78 6.71 -7.26
N PRO A 245 -17.44 6.67 -7.34
CA PRO A 245 -16.73 5.52 -7.88
C PRO A 245 -16.78 4.33 -6.94
N VAL A 246 -16.44 3.16 -7.48
CA VAL A 246 -16.16 1.95 -6.71
C VAL A 246 -14.71 1.50 -6.84
N ALA A 247 -14.20 0.85 -5.79
CA ALA A 247 -12.92 0.19 -5.74
C ALA A 247 -13.12 -1.25 -5.23
N VAL A 248 -12.87 -2.24 -6.07
CA VAL A 248 -13.18 -3.64 -5.76
C VAL A 248 -11.88 -4.42 -5.54
N HIS A 249 -11.68 -4.95 -4.34
CA HIS A 249 -10.57 -5.86 -4.04
C HIS A 249 -10.74 -7.19 -4.77
N CYS A 250 -9.80 -7.50 -5.69
CA CYS A 250 -9.82 -8.69 -6.53
C CYS A 250 -8.45 -9.39 -6.52
N VAL A 251 -8.34 -10.48 -5.78
CA VAL A 251 -7.11 -11.29 -5.66
C VAL A 251 -7.21 -12.66 -6.31
N THR A 252 -8.42 -13.11 -6.69
CA THR A 252 -8.62 -14.40 -7.39
C THR A 252 -9.25 -14.20 -8.77
N ALA A 253 -9.07 -15.19 -9.64
CA ALA A 253 -9.69 -15.19 -10.97
C ALA A 253 -11.23 -15.11 -10.89
N ALA A 254 -11.84 -15.80 -9.92
CA ALA A 254 -13.28 -15.78 -9.71
C ALA A 254 -13.78 -14.38 -9.32
N GLN A 255 -13.09 -13.72 -8.38
CA GLN A 255 -13.41 -12.34 -8.00
C GLN A 255 -13.31 -11.38 -9.18
N LEU A 256 -12.26 -11.52 -9.99
CA LEU A 256 -12.06 -10.68 -11.18
C LEU A 256 -13.20 -10.87 -12.20
N VAL A 257 -13.56 -12.11 -12.51
CA VAL A 257 -14.64 -12.42 -13.46
C VAL A 257 -15.98 -11.84 -12.99
N VAL A 258 -16.32 -12.02 -11.71
CA VAL A 258 -17.55 -11.46 -11.13
C VAL A 258 -17.53 -9.94 -11.16
N THR A 259 -16.39 -9.31 -10.86
CA THR A 259 -16.23 -7.86 -10.89
C THR A 259 -16.37 -7.28 -12.29
N ILE A 260 -15.74 -7.90 -13.29
CA ILE A 260 -15.87 -7.50 -14.70
C ILE A 260 -17.34 -7.59 -15.14
N ALA A 261 -18.01 -8.70 -14.82
CA ALA A 261 -19.43 -8.88 -15.14
C ALA A 261 -20.30 -7.82 -14.45
N ALA A 262 -20.03 -7.52 -13.18
CA ALA A 262 -20.80 -6.56 -12.41
C ALA A 262 -20.65 -5.12 -12.94
N LEU A 263 -19.41 -4.69 -13.25
CA LEU A 263 -19.12 -3.39 -13.85
C LEU A 263 -19.76 -3.25 -15.24
N ARG A 264 -19.70 -4.31 -16.08
CA ARG A 264 -20.38 -4.33 -17.39
C ARG A 264 -21.90 -4.16 -17.24
N ALA A 265 -22.50 -4.80 -16.25
CA ALA A 265 -23.95 -4.76 -16.03
C ALA A 265 -24.42 -3.42 -15.44
N ALA A 266 -23.69 -2.87 -14.47
CA ALA A 266 -24.03 -1.59 -13.83
C ALA A 266 -23.72 -0.37 -14.71
N GLY A 267 -22.79 -0.51 -15.66
CA GLY A 267 -22.12 0.60 -16.32
C GLY A 267 -20.86 1.02 -15.56
N GLY A 268 -19.93 1.69 -16.22
CA GLY A 268 -18.68 2.14 -15.62
C GLY A 268 -18.74 3.60 -15.15
N HIS A 269 -18.05 3.90 -14.06
CA HIS A 269 -17.70 5.26 -13.67
C HIS A 269 -16.23 5.53 -13.99
N PRO A 270 -15.87 6.73 -14.47
CA PRO A 270 -14.49 7.00 -14.90
C PRO A 270 -13.42 6.71 -13.84
N GLN A 271 -13.74 6.91 -12.55
CA GLN A 271 -12.82 6.71 -11.43
C GLN A 271 -12.97 5.33 -10.77
N ASP A 272 -13.66 4.39 -11.40
CA ASP A 272 -13.72 3.02 -10.89
C ASP A 272 -12.34 2.37 -10.91
N ARG A 273 -12.12 1.50 -9.92
CA ARG A 273 -10.85 0.83 -9.70
C ARG A 273 -11.05 -0.65 -9.39
N ILE A 274 -10.15 -1.47 -9.92
CA ILE A 274 -9.91 -2.83 -9.45
C ILE A 274 -8.61 -2.81 -8.66
N GLU A 275 -8.71 -3.22 -7.40
CA GLU A 275 -7.57 -3.28 -6.51
C GLU A 275 -6.94 -4.68 -6.56
N HIS A 276 -5.62 -4.71 -6.54
CA HIS A 276 -4.74 -5.87 -6.67
C HIS A 276 -4.71 -6.46 -8.08
N ALA A 277 -5.84 -6.98 -8.56
CA ALA A 277 -5.89 -7.83 -9.76
C ALA A 277 -4.77 -8.90 -9.71
N ALA A 278 -4.64 -9.59 -8.58
CA ALA A 278 -3.48 -10.45 -8.31
C ALA A 278 -3.40 -11.64 -9.29
N VAL A 279 -4.54 -12.13 -9.76
CA VAL A 279 -4.68 -13.18 -10.78
C VAL A 279 -5.53 -12.64 -11.92
N VAL A 280 -4.94 -12.50 -13.11
CA VAL A 280 -5.63 -12.06 -14.34
C VAL A 280 -5.50 -13.13 -15.42
N PRO A 281 -6.53 -13.95 -15.62
CA PRO A 281 -6.57 -14.90 -16.74
C PRO A 281 -6.35 -14.20 -18.08
N HIS A 282 -5.76 -14.92 -19.04
CA HIS A 282 -5.45 -14.35 -20.37
C HIS A 282 -6.66 -13.71 -21.03
N ASP A 283 -7.80 -14.40 -20.98
CA ASP A 283 -9.04 -13.97 -21.64
C ASP A 283 -9.64 -12.69 -21.02
N ASN A 284 -9.29 -12.37 -19.76
CA ASN A 284 -9.81 -11.19 -19.07
C ASN A 284 -8.97 -9.91 -19.28
N VAL A 285 -7.80 -9.99 -19.91
CA VAL A 285 -6.99 -8.80 -20.20
C VAL A 285 -7.73 -7.86 -21.16
N ALA A 286 -8.32 -8.42 -22.22
CA ALA A 286 -9.11 -7.65 -23.18
C ALA A 286 -10.38 -7.06 -22.54
N ASP A 287 -11.01 -7.80 -21.62
CA ASP A 287 -12.17 -7.30 -20.88
C ASP A 287 -11.84 -6.06 -20.05
N LEU A 288 -10.69 -6.07 -19.36
CA LEU A 288 -10.22 -4.92 -18.57
C LEU A 288 -9.91 -3.70 -19.46
N ALA A 289 -9.30 -3.93 -20.62
CA ALA A 289 -9.01 -2.87 -21.58
C ALA A 289 -10.29 -2.24 -22.14
N GLU A 290 -11.29 -3.06 -22.50
CA GLU A 290 -12.59 -2.59 -22.99
C GLU A 290 -13.35 -1.79 -21.92
N LEU A 291 -13.30 -2.23 -20.66
CA LEU A 291 -13.90 -1.51 -19.54
C LEU A 291 -13.23 -0.15 -19.27
N GLY A 292 -11.93 -0.02 -19.58
CA GLY A 292 -11.14 1.17 -19.25
C GLY A 292 -11.02 1.42 -17.74
N VAL A 293 -11.30 0.41 -16.91
CA VAL A 293 -11.22 0.49 -15.45
C VAL A 293 -9.77 0.55 -15.01
N THR A 294 -9.44 1.39 -14.03
CA THR A 294 -8.06 1.48 -13.52
C THR A 294 -7.73 0.27 -12.67
N VAL A 295 -6.59 -0.38 -12.91
CA VAL A 295 -6.04 -1.42 -12.05
C VAL A 295 -4.95 -0.83 -11.15
N VAL A 296 -5.09 -1.00 -9.84
CA VAL A 296 -4.05 -0.62 -8.87
C VAL A 296 -3.46 -1.87 -8.23
N THR A 297 -2.21 -2.19 -8.55
CA THR A 297 -1.58 -3.49 -8.22
C THR A 297 -0.29 -3.35 -7.39
N GLN A 298 0.21 -4.46 -6.83
CA GLN A 298 1.27 -4.50 -5.81
C GLN A 298 2.38 -5.50 -6.15
N PRO A 299 3.27 -5.16 -7.10
CA PRO A 299 4.34 -6.06 -7.54
C PRO A 299 5.33 -6.41 -6.42
N ASN A 300 5.45 -5.61 -5.35
CA ASN A 300 6.23 -5.98 -4.17
C ASN A 300 5.81 -7.34 -3.57
N LEU A 301 4.53 -7.72 -3.70
CA LEU A 301 4.07 -9.02 -3.22
C LEU A 301 4.70 -10.20 -4.00
N VAL A 302 5.22 -9.99 -5.21
CA VAL A 302 6.09 -10.97 -5.90
C VAL A 302 7.43 -11.10 -5.18
N ALA A 303 8.07 -9.98 -4.84
CA ALA A 303 9.36 -9.98 -4.15
C ALA A 303 9.28 -10.53 -2.72
N GLU A 304 8.14 -10.37 -2.06
CA GLU A 304 7.93 -10.81 -0.68
C GLU A 304 7.39 -12.24 -0.57
N ARG A 305 6.55 -12.66 -1.53
CA ARG A 305 5.76 -13.89 -1.43
C ARG A 305 5.92 -14.81 -2.63
N GLY A 306 6.75 -14.46 -3.59
CA GLY A 306 6.90 -15.18 -4.86
C GLY A 306 7.22 -16.67 -4.72
N ASP A 307 8.01 -17.05 -3.71
CA ASP A 307 8.31 -18.47 -3.45
C ASP A 307 7.06 -19.26 -3.01
N HIS A 308 6.17 -18.63 -2.23
CA HIS A 308 4.88 -19.24 -1.88
C HIS A 308 4.00 -19.36 -3.12
N TYR A 309 3.95 -18.35 -3.98
CA TYR A 309 3.20 -18.46 -5.23
C TYR A 309 3.72 -19.58 -6.13
N LEU A 310 5.04 -19.74 -6.23
CA LEU A 310 5.65 -20.83 -7.00
C LEU A 310 5.30 -22.22 -6.44
N ALA A 311 5.14 -22.34 -5.12
CA ALA A 311 4.80 -23.58 -4.44
C ALA A 311 3.29 -23.90 -4.47
N ASP A 312 2.45 -22.89 -4.22
CA ASP A 312 1.03 -23.07 -3.91
C ASP A 312 0.12 -22.91 -5.14
N VAL A 313 0.55 -22.13 -6.14
CA VAL A 313 -0.22 -21.91 -7.38
C VAL A 313 0.23 -22.92 -8.45
N PRO A 314 -0.68 -23.55 -9.20
CA PRO A 314 -0.31 -24.42 -10.32
C PRO A 314 0.60 -23.69 -11.34
N ALA A 315 1.65 -24.37 -11.81
CA ALA A 315 2.63 -23.76 -12.72
C ALA A 315 2.03 -23.15 -14.00
N ALA A 316 0.93 -23.71 -14.50
CA ALA A 316 0.21 -23.20 -15.66
C ALA A 316 -0.47 -21.83 -15.40
N GLU A 317 -0.70 -21.47 -14.14
CA GLU A 317 -1.34 -20.23 -13.71
C GLU A 317 -0.32 -19.16 -13.29
N HIS A 318 0.97 -19.49 -13.15
CA HIS A 318 2.02 -18.50 -12.81
C HIS A 318 2.07 -17.30 -13.76
N PRO A 319 1.90 -17.45 -15.10
CA PRO A 319 1.81 -16.31 -16.02
C PRO A 319 0.62 -15.39 -15.76
N GLN A 320 -0.35 -15.81 -14.94
CA GLN A 320 -1.54 -15.01 -14.62
C GLN A 320 -1.32 -14.09 -13.41
N LEU A 321 -0.20 -14.23 -12.69
CA LEU A 321 0.04 -13.54 -11.43
C LEU A 321 0.68 -12.15 -11.62
N TRP A 322 0.05 -11.13 -11.02
CA TRP A 322 0.58 -9.76 -10.90
C TRP A 322 1.02 -9.16 -12.25
N ARG A 323 0.17 -9.23 -13.28
CA ARG A 323 0.54 -9.02 -14.70
C ARG A 323 0.70 -7.56 -15.13
N VAL A 324 1.72 -6.88 -14.64
CA VAL A 324 1.90 -5.43 -14.93
C VAL A 324 2.10 -5.19 -16.43
N ALA A 325 3.08 -5.87 -17.07
CA ALA A 325 3.41 -5.59 -18.48
C ALA A 325 2.25 -5.92 -19.43
N SER A 326 1.60 -7.09 -19.26
CA SER A 326 0.46 -7.45 -20.11
C SER A 326 -0.69 -6.45 -20.02
N LEU A 327 -0.97 -5.90 -18.83
CA LEU A 327 -2.03 -4.91 -18.65
C LEU A 327 -1.67 -3.58 -19.33
N VAL A 328 -0.42 -3.13 -19.19
CA VAL A 328 0.08 -1.91 -19.85
C VAL A 328 0.05 -2.06 -21.38
N GLU A 329 0.54 -3.17 -21.91
CA GLU A 329 0.55 -3.46 -23.35
C GLU A 329 -0.87 -3.49 -23.93
N ALA A 330 -1.84 -3.98 -23.16
CA ALA A 330 -3.25 -3.98 -23.52
C ALA A 330 -3.94 -2.62 -23.32
N THR A 331 -3.20 -1.57 -22.96
CA THR A 331 -3.71 -0.22 -22.70
C THR A 331 -4.70 -0.12 -21.53
N VAL A 332 -4.65 -1.07 -20.59
CA VAL A 332 -5.35 -0.94 -19.30
C VAL A 332 -4.67 0.16 -18.48
N PRO A 333 -5.41 1.11 -17.88
CA PRO A 333 -4.81 2.09 -16.98
C PRO A 333 -4.28 1.38 -15.71
N VAL A 334 -2.97 1.44 -15.47
CA VAL A 334 -2.32 0.77 -14.33
C VAL A 334 -1.62 1.79 -13.43
N ALA A 335 -1.76 1.61 -12.13
CA ALA A 335 -0.94 2.26 -11.11
C ALA A 335 -0.41 1.24 -10.10
N LEU A 336 0.65 1.63 -9.38
CA LEU A 336 1.26 0.78 -8.36
C LEU A 336 0.96 1.30 -6.96
N SER A 337 1.11 0.41 -5.98
CA SER A 337 0.94 0.68 -4.56
C SER A 337 1.70 -0.36 -3.74
N THR A 338 1.79 -0.15 -2.43
CA THR A 338 2.48 -1.09 -1.54
C THR A 338 1.54 -2.03 -0.77
N ASP A 339 0.27 -1.64 -0.59
CA ASP A 339 -0.69 -2.29 0.30
C ASP A 339 -0.18 -2.39 1.75
N MET A 340 0.52 -1.37 2.21
CA MET A 340 1.03 -1.31 3.59
C MET A 340 -0.13 -1.36 4.61
N PRO A 341 -0.03 -2.17 5.69
CA PRO A 341 1.12 -2.96 6.12
C PRO A 341 1.11 -4.43 5.66
N PHE A 342 0.20 -4.82 4.77
CA PHE A 342 0.16 -6.18 4.25
C PHE A 342 1.33 -6.45 3.30
N GLY A 343 1.72 -5.47 2.48
CA GLY A 343 3.06 -5.39 1.88
C GLY A 343 3.99 -4.44 2.66
N HIS A 344 5.28 -4.47 2.35
CA HIS A 344 6.21 -3.47 2.89
C HIS A 344 5.93 -2.09 2.27
N GLY A 345 5.82 -1.06 3.11
CA GLY A 345 5.49 0.31 2.71
C GLY A 345 6.59 1.11 2.01
N ASP A 346 7.47 0.45 1.25
CA ASP A 346 8.51 1.10 0.45
C ASP A 346 8.16 1.06 -1.06
N PRO A 347 7.72 2.19 -1.65
CA PRO A 347 7.43 2.29 -3.08
C PRO A 347 8.59 1.91 -3.99
N TRP A 348 9.83 2.18 -3.58
CA TRP A 348 11.02 1.90 -4.38
C TRP A 348 11.25 0.39 -4.52
N THR A 349 11.03 -0.35 -3.43
CA THR A 349 11.00 -1.81 -3.47
C THR A 349 9.87 -2.34 -4.36
N ALA A 350 8.68 -1.73 -4.33
CA ALA A 350 7.61 -2.09 -5.25
C ALA A 350 7.97 -1.83 -6.72
N MET A 351 8.63 -0.70 -7.02
CA MET A 351 9.12 -0.40 -8.37
C MET A 351 10.15 -1.46 -8.83
N ARG A 352 11.14 -1.79 -7.98
CA ARG A 352 12.12 -2.84 -8.29
C ARG A 352 11.46 -4.20 -8.50
N ALA A 353 10.45 -4.53 -7.71
CA ALA A 353 9.71 -5.78 -7.89
C ALA A 353 8.95 -5.81 -9.23
N ALA A 354 8.45 -4.66 -9.73
CA ALA A 354 7.85 -4.56 -11.05
C ALA A 354 8.87 -4.74 -12.19
N VAL A 355 10.11 -4.29 -11.98
CA VAL A 355 11.19 -4.36 -12.98
C VAL A 355 11.85 -5.75 -13.02
N TYR A 356 12.12 -6.35 -11.86
CA TYR A 356 12.91 -7.57 -11.77
C TYR A 356 12.09 -8.82 -11.47
N ARG A 357 10.97 -8.68 -10.75
CA ARG A 357 10.08 -9.78 -10.35
C ARG A 357 10.79 -10.95 -9.66
N THR A 358 11.92 -10.65 -9.00
CA THR A 358 12.74 -11.62 -8.29
C THR A 358 12.08 -12.00 -6.96
N THR A 359 11.86 -13.28 -6.73
CA THR A 359 11.32 -13.84 -5.49
C THR A 359 12.39 -13.89 -4.39
N PRO A 360 12.05 -14.16 -3.12
CA PRO A 360 13.04 -14.25 -2.04
C PRO A 360 14.16 -15.27 -2.30
N SER A 361 13.86 -16.40 -2.95
CA SER A 361 14.86 -17.42 -3.32
C SER A 361 15.70 -17.06 -4.55
N GLY A 362 15.40 -15.95 -5.23
CA GLY A 362 16.12 -15.51 -6.43
C GLY A 362 15.51 -16.00 -7.75
N ALA A 363 14.38 -16.71 -7.72
CA ALA A 363 13.66 -17.06 -8.95
C ALA A 363 13.01 -15.82 -9.57
N VAL A 364 12.78 -15.81 -10.88
CA VAL A 364 12.05 -14.74 -11.56
C VAL A 364 10.64 -15.25 -11.88
N LEU A 365 9.63 -14.70 -11.20
CA LEU A 365 8.23 -15.07 -11.44
C LEU A 365 7.73 -14.37 -12.71
N SER A 366 7.45 -15.11 -13.79
CA SER A 366 6.86 -14.57 -15.03
C SER A 366 7.65 -13.37 -15.60
N ALA A 367 8.87 -13.61 -16.10
CA ALA A 367 9.78 -12.58 -16.61
C ALA A 367 9.18 -11.67 -17.72
N ASN A 368 8.19 -12.15 -18.47
CA ASN A 368 7.49 -11.35 -19.49
C ASN A 368 6.57 -10.27 -18.89
N GLU A 369 6.33 -10.29 -17.58
CA GLU A 369 5.51 -9.30 -16.88
C GLU A 369 6.35 -8.17 -16.25
N CYS A 370 7.66 -8.12 -16.54
CA CYS A 370 8.54 -7.04 -16.14
C CYS A 370 8.27 -5.77 -16.95
N VAL A 371 8.31 -4.60 -16.30
CA VAL A 371 8.23 -3.29 -16.95
C VAL A 371 9.54 -2.52 -16.84
N SER A 372 9.70 -1.44 -17.61
CA SER A 372 10.87 -0.57 -17.46
C SER A 372 10.84 0.19 -16.12
N ALA A 373 12.01 0.56 -15.61
CA ALA A 373 12.12 1.36 -14.39
C ALA A 373 11.38 2.70 -14.47
N ARG A 374 11.34 3.30 -15.67
CA ARG A 374 10.60 4.55 -15.91
C ARG A 374 9.10 4.34 -15.80
N GLU A 375 8.56 3.26 -16.36
CA GLU A 375 7.14 2.92 -16.22
C GLU A 375 6.79 2.67 -14.76
N ALA A 376 7.57 1.83 -14.06
CA ALA A 376 7.35 1.52 -12.65
C ALA A 376 7.36 2.77 -11.76
N LEU A 377 8.32 3.69 -11.95
CA LEU A 377 8.38 4.94 -11.22
C LEU A 377 7.17 5.84 -11.55
N THR A 378 6.82 5.96 -12.83
CA THR A 378 5.71 6.82 -13.29
C THR A 378 4.37 6.37 -12.70
N MET A 379 4.17 5.07 -12.46
CA MET A 379 2.95 4.52 -11.85
C MET A 379 2.76 4.89 -10.37
N PHE A 380 3.74 5.51 -9.71
CA PHE A 380 3.62 6.15 -8.39
C PHE A 380 3.48 7.68 -8.46
N LEU A 381 3.51 8.26 -9.67
CA LEU A 381 3.33 9.72 -9.86
C LEU A 381 1.87 10.08 -10.14
N GLY A 382 0.98 9.09 -10.15
CA GLY A 382 -0.44 9.24 -10.41
C GLY A 382 -1.14 10.27 -9.53
N ARG A 383 -2.30 10.75 -10.00
CA ARG A 383 -3.21 11.55 -9.17
C ARG A 383 -3.99 10.64 -8.22
N PRO A 384 -4.40 11.09 -7.02
CA PRO A 384 -5.18 10.26 -6.11
C PRO A 384 -6.50 9.76 -6.71
N ASP A 385 -7.16 10.61 -7.51
CA ASP A 385 -8.44 10.34 -8.16
C ASP A 385 -8.31 9.71 -9.56
N ARG A 386 -7.11 9.77 -10.15
CA ARG A 386 -6.74 9.19 -11.45
C ARG A 386 -5.35 8.54 -11.34
N PRO A 387 -5.24 7.35 -10.73
CA PRO A 387 -3.94 6.75 -10.42
C PRO A 387 -3.04 6.52 -11.64
N ALA A 388 -3.62 6.24 -12.81
CA ALA A 388 -2.85 6.03 -14.04
C ALA A 388 -2.45 7.33 -14.77
N GLU A 389 -2.89 8.50 -14.29
CA GLU A 389 -2.55 9.81 -14.87
C GLU A 389 -1.42 10.46 -14.06
N PRO A 390 -0.15 10.40 -14.53
CA PRO A 390 0.98 10.93 -13.78
C PRO A 390 0.93 12.46 -13.69
N ARG A 391 1.25 12.98 -12.51
CA ARG A 391 1.50 14.40 -12.28
C ARG A 391 2.84 14.81 -12.89
N THR A 392 3.04 16.11 -13.08
CA THR A 392 4.27 16.70 -13.63
C THR A 392 4.77 17.83 -12.74
N VAL A 393 6.09 18.05 -12.73
CA VAL A 393 6.71 19.23 -12.11
C VAL A 393 6.57 20.39 -13.09
N ALA A 394 5.60 21.27 -12.83
CA ALA A 394 5.30 22.41 -13.69
C ALA A 394 4.74 23.58 -12.87
N VAL A 395 4.95 24.81 -13.33
CA VAL A 395 4.36 26.02 -12.71
C VAL A 395 2.85 25.86 -12.54
N GLY A 396 2.34 26.16 -11.36
CA GLY A 396 0.95 25.99 -10.95
C GLY A 396 0.59 24.60 -10.42
N ALA A 397 1.45 23.58 -10.55
CA ALA A 397 1.24 22.30 -9.90
C ALA A 397 1.44 22.42 -8.37
N PRO A 398 0.80 21.56 -7.56
CA PRO A 398 1.05 21.53 -6.11
C PRO A 398 2.54 21.36 -5.81
N ALA A 399 3.04 22.06 -4.79
CA ALA A 399 4.43 21.95 -4.34
C ALA A 399 4.63 20.70 -3.45
N ASP A 400 4.20 19.54 -3.95
CA ASP A 400 4.40 18.23 -3.37
C ASP A 400 5.48 17.52 -4.19
N LEU A 401 6.73 17.50 -3.70
CA LEU A 401 7.91 17.07 -4.47
C LEU A 401 8.74 16.03 -3.73
N CYS A 402 9.31 15.10 -4.50
CA CYS A 402 10.36 14.18 -4.06
C CYS A 402 11.68 14.61 -4.73
N VAL A 403 12.68 14.91 -3.91
CA VAL A 403 14.02 15.33 -4.36
C VAL A 403 15.00 14.21 -4.06
N LEU A 404 15.67 13.72 -5.09
CA LEU A 404 16.69 12.69 -4.99
C LEU A 404 18.08 13.31 -5.00
N SER A 405 19.04 12.68 -4.31
CA SER A 405 20.46 13.05 -4.36
C SER A 405 21.12 12.70 -5.70
N GLU A 406 20.53 11.76 -6.44
CA GLU A 406 21.09 11.19 -7.65
C GLU A 406 20.41 11.71 -8.94
N PRO A 407 21.14 11.80 -10.07
CA PRO A 407 20.58 12.21 -11.35
C PRO A 407 19.64 11.13 -11.93
N PRO A 408 18.79 11.48 -12.93
CA PRO A 408 17.74 10.59 -13.42
C PRO A 408 18.22 9.21 -13.89
N ALA A 409 19.40 9.15 -14.50
CA ALA A 409 19.98 7.90 -14.99
C ALA A 409 20.27 6.92 -13.85
N THR A 410 20.87 7.39 -12.75
CA THR A 410 21.16 6.58 -11.56
C THR A 410 19.87 6.24 -10.82
N ALA A 411 18.97 7.23 -10.64
CA ALA A 411 17.70 7.02 -9.95
C ALA A 411 16.86 5.91 -10.60
N LEU A 412 16.81 5.87 -11.94
CA LEU A 412 16.12 4.83 -12.70
C LEU A 412 16.87 3.49 -12.72
N ALA A 413 18.19 3.49 -12.58
CA ALA A 413 18.98 2.25 -12.54
C ALA A 413 18.84 1.53 -11.20
N GLU A 414 18.81 2.27 -10.10
CA GLU A 414 18.86 1.70 -8.74
C GLU A 414 17.48 1.57 -8.09
N LEU A 415 16.56 2.52 -8.36
CA LEU A 415 15.23 2.59 -7.74
C LEU A 415 15.27 2.32 -6.23
N ASP A 416 15.90 3.22 -5.47
CA ASP A 416 16.19 3.03 -4.04
C ASP A 416 15.77 4.23 -3.19
N ALA A 417 15.10 3.93 -2.07
CA ALA A 417 14.61 4.95 -1.13
C ALA A 417 15.75 5.74 -0.47
N GLY A 418 16.95 5.16 -0.35
CA GLY A 418 18.12 5.83 0.21
C GLY A 418 18.63 7.00 -0.63
N MET A 419 18.17 7.15 -1.87
CA MET A 419 18.46 8.33 -2.70
C MET A 419 17.55 9.52 -2.37
N VAL A 420 16.48 9.35 -1.59
CA VAL A 420 15.58 10.45 -1.23
C VAL A 420 16.32 11.43 -0.31
N ALA A 421 16.67 12.58 -0.86
CA ALA A 421 17.34 13.65 -0.14
C ALA A 421 16.36 14.55 0.60
N ALA A 422 15.20 14.80 0.00
CA ALA A 422 14.15 15.61 0.61
C ALA A 422 12.74 15.25 0.12
N THR A 423 11.77 15.43 1.01
CA THR A 423 10.34 15.35 0.67
C THR A 423 9.69 16.66 1.07
N ILE A 424 8.93 17.23 0.15
CA ILE A 424 8.29 18.53 0.28
C ILE A 424 6.79 18.34 0.08
N ILE A 425 5.97 18.93 0.96
CA ILE A 425 4.51 18.87 0.88
C ILE A 425 3.96 20.28 1.07
N GLY A 426 3.23 20.78 0.07
CA GLY A 426 2.72 22.16 0.06
C GLY A 426 3.82 23.20 0.24
N GLY A 427 5.00 22.98 -0.34
CA GLY A 427 6.14 23.90 -0.21
C GLY A 427 6.92 23.80 1.10
N GLU A 428 6.44 23.03 2.07
CA GLU A 428 7.14 22.77 3.33
C GLU A 428 8.06 21.56 3.22
N LEU A 429 9.31 21.70 3.67
CA LEU A 429 10.25 20.59 3.80
C LEU A 429 9.84 19.70 4.98
N VAL A 430 9.30 18.51 4.70
CA VAL A 430 8.80 17.56 5.72
C VAL A 430 9.79 16.45 6.06
N TYR A 431 10.72 16.16 5.15
CA TYR A 431 11.82 15.23 5.36
C TYR A 431 13.09 15.76 4.67
N PHE A 432 14.24 15.53 5.31
CA PHE A 432 15.56 15.85 4.77
C PHE A 432 16.57 14.82 5.29
N SER A 433 17.33 14.19 4.39
CA SER A 433 18.46 13.33 4.76
C SER A 433 19.70 14.20 4.95
N MET A 434 20.36 14.06 6.10
CA MET A 434 21.61 14.77 6.40
C MET A 434 22.82 14.15 5.71
#